data_AF-D0URH5-F1
#
_entry.id   AF-D0URH5-F1
#
_cell.length_a   1.000
_cell.length_b   1.000
_cell.length_c   1.000
_cell.angle_alpha   90.00
_cell.angle_beta   90.00
_cell.angle_gamma   90.00
#
_symmetry.space_group_name_H-M   'P 1'
#
loop_
_entity.id
_entity.type
_entity.pdbx_description
1 polymer ?
#
loop_
_entity_poly.entity_id
_entity_poly.type
_entity_poly.pdbx_seq_one_letter_code
_entity_poly.pdbx_strand_id
1 'polypeptide(L)'
;YQAIAEDLIGNDALVSIVNKYGETPLDKCKGALATKLHELAVQNGQDLKKVGYQDQSWLGTKMRSRDATLSRHSGININDLNLQAKMASTPSGETWKGIWQGNDIVAKVLNLRECTPRNSRDFNEEYPRLRIFSHPNVLAVVGCSNSPPNLVVVNQYIHYGSLYSVLHEGTGLVVDTAQAIRFALDIARGMSFLLTLEPLVQRYYLSSKHVMIDEDLTARLNMADAKFSFQEKGKFYSPAWMSPEALQKKQEDLNVKAADMWSFAMLLWELSTRGIPFSDLSPMEVGMKIALEGLRISIPPGTSH
;
A
#
# COMPACT_ATOMS: atom_id res chain seq x y z
N TYR A 1 12.57 0.38 -31.81
CA TYR A 1 12.43 -1.05 -31.44
C TYR A 1 13.71 -1.84 -31.65
N GLN A 2 14.36 -1.77 -32.81
CA GLN A 2 15.60 -2.51 -33.07
C GLN A 2 16.74 -2.20 -32.08
N ALA A 3 17.07 -0.92 -31.87
CA ALA A 3 18.13 -0.53 -30.92
C ALA A 3 17.89 -1.05 -29.49
N ILE A 4 16.63 -1.07 -29.04
CA ILE A 4 16.24 -1.60 -27.73
C ILE A 4 16.45 -3.12 -27.67
N ALA A 5 16.07 -3.85 -28.72
CA ALA A 5 16.26 -5.29 -28.77
C ALA A 5 17.76 -5.68 -28.79
N GLU A 6 18.59 -4.91 -29.48
CA GLU A 6 20.04 -5.09 -29.50
C GLU A 6 20.67 -4.80 -28.13
N ASP A 7 20.25 -3.70 -27.47
CA ASP A 7 20.71 -3.34 -26.13
C ASP A 7 20.30 -4.38 -25.08
N LEU A 8 19.08 -4.90 -25.16
CA LEU A 8 18.61 -5.97 -24.28
C LEU A 8 19.44 -7.26 -24.44
N ILE A 9 19.74 -7.68 -25.67
CA ILE A 9 20.60 -8.86 -25.92
C ILE A 9 22.03 -8.61 -25.44
N GLY A 10 22.51 -7.36 -25.53
CA GLY A 10 23.79 -6.93 -24.97
C GLY A 10 23.84 -6.96 -23.43
N ASN A 11 22.68 -6.93 -22.77
CA ASN A 11 22.52 -7.04 -21.32
C ASN A 11 21.90 -8.39 -20.91
N ASP A 12 22.31 -9.48 -21.58
CA ASP A 12 21.95 -10.86 -21.27
C ASP A 12 20.45 -11.23 -21.40
N ALA A 13 19.64 -10.41 -22.08
CA ALA A 13 18.27 -10.81 -22.39
C ALA A 13 18.26 -11.99 -23.37
N LEU A 14 17.57 -13.06 -22.99
CA LEU A 14 17.54 -14.31 -23.75
C LEU A 14 16.51 -14.27 -24.89
N VAL A 15 16.96 -14.51 -26.12
CA VAL A 15 16.07 -14.63 -27.29
C VAL A 15 15.33 -15.98 -27.35
N SER A 16 15.69 -16.92 -26.48
CA SER A 16 15.13 -18.28 -26.42
C SER A 16 13.97 -18.43 -25.42
N ILE A 17 13.66 -17.40 -24.62
CA ILE A 17 12.52 -17.41 -23.70
C ILE A 17 11.22 -17.36 -24.51
N VAL A 18 10.33 -18.31 -24.27
CA VAL A 18 8.99 -18.29 -24.88
C VAL A 18 7.99 -17.53 -24.02
N ASN A 19 7.06 -16.84 -24.67
CA ASN A 19 5.91 -16.21 -24.01
C ASN A 19 4.83 -17.26 -23.64
N LYS A 20 3.74 -16.82 -23.02
CA LYS A 20 2.58 -17.68 -22.67
C LYS A 20 1.91 -18.38 -23.86
N TYR A 21 2.22 -17.98 -25.09
CA TYR A 21 1.74 -18.57 -26.34
C TYR A 21 2.78 -19.51 -27.00
N GLY A 22 3.94 -19.74 -26.38
CA GLY A 22 5.00 -20.60 -26.90
C GLY A 22 5.92 -19.95 -27.94
N GLU A 23 5.82 -18.64 -28.12
CA GLU A 23 6.57 -17.88 -29.12
C GLU A 23 7.77 -17.17 -28.49
N THR A 24 8.93 -17.25 -29.13
CA THR A 24 10.14 -16.52 -28.75
C THR A 24 10.14 -15.07 -29.30
N PRO A 25 11.02 -14.19 -28.79
CA PRO A 25 11.32 -12.91 -29.43
C PRO A 25 11.63 -13.03 -30.94
N LEU A 26 12.32 -14.10 -31.36
CA LEU A 26 12.62 -14.36 -32.76
C LEU A 26 11.36 -14.71 -33.57
N ASP A 27 10.43 -15.47 -32.98
CA ASP A 27 9.14 -15.82 -33.60
C ASP A 27 8.24 -14.58 -33.80
N LYS A 28 8.40 -13.55 -32.95
CA LYS A 28 7.68 -12.27 -33.05
C LYS A 28 8.30 -11.28 -34.01
N CYS A 29 9.60 -11.37 -34.25
CA CYS A 29 10.28 -10.53 -35.22
C CYS A 29 10.04 -11.07 -36.65
N LYS A 30 9.95 -10.16 -37.64
CA LYS A 30 9.79 -10.54 -39.05
C LYS A 30 10.95 -10.01 -39.90
N GLY A 31 11.32 -10.77 -40.92
CA GLY A 31 12.33 -10.37 -41.91
C GLY A 31 13.71 -10.18 -41.32
N ALA A 32 14.46 -9.21 -41.84
CA ALA A 32 15.88 -8.97 -41.52
C ALA A 32 16.19 -8.76 -40.03
N LEU A 33 15.22 -8.28 -39.25
CA LEU A 33 15.39 -8.07 -37.81
C LEU A 33 15.56 -9.40 -37.06
N ALA A 34 14.82 -10.44 -37.42
CA ALA A 34 14.93 -11.75 -36.77
C ALA A 34 16.31 -12.37 -37.02
N THR A 35 16.81 -12.27 -38.25
CA THR A 35 18.16 -12.73 -38.62
C THR A 35 19.24 -12.01 -37.81
N LYS A 36 19.14 -10.67 -37.70
CA LYS A 36 20.12 -9.87 -36.96
C LYS A 36 20.13 -10.20 -35.46
N LEU A 37 18.96 -10.34 -34.83
CA LEU A 37 18.88 -10.68 -33.41
C LEU A 37 19.36 -12.11 -33.13
N HIS A 38 19.13 -13.04 -34.07
CA HIS A 38 19.65 -14.39 -33.99
C HIS A 38 21.19 -14.40 -34.03
N GLU A 39 21.79 -13.72 -35.00
CA GLU A 39 23.25 -13.60 -35.11
C GLU A 39 23.87 -12.98 -33.86
N LEU A 40 23.27 -11.90 -33.34
CA LEU A 40 23.73 -11.23 -32.14
C LEU A 40 23.66 -12.14 -30.89
N ALA A 41 22.57 -12.89 -30.73
CA ALA A 41 22.42 -13.82 -29.62
C ALA A 41 23.46 -14.96 -29.68
N VAL A 42 23.77 -15.47 -30.89
CA VAL A 42 24.81 -16.49 -31.09
C VAL A 42 26.20 -15.92 -30.81
N GLN A 43 26.49 -14.69 -31.24
CA GLN A 43 27.74 -14.00 -30.92
C GLN A 43 27.94 -13.81 -29.42
N ASN A 44 26.86 -13.55 -28.68
CA ASN A 44 26.86 -13.43 -27.23
C ASN A 44 26.82 -14.80 -26.51
N GLY A 45 26.92 -15.92 -27.23
CA GLY A 45 27.02 -17.27 -26.66
C GLY A 45 25.71 -17.82 -26.08
N GLN A 46 24.55 -17.31 -26.49
CA GLN A 46 23.27 -17.81 -25.98
C GLN A 46 22.93 -19.21 -26.53
N ASP A 47 22.36 -20.07 -25.68
CA ASP A 47 21.70 -21.31 -26.12
C ASP A 47 20.29 -20.98 -26.65
N LEU A 48 20.06 -21.32 -27.91
CA LEU A 48 18.81 -21.07 -28.62
C LEU A 48 17.74 -22.13 -28.36
N LYS A 49 18.01 -23.11 -27.50
CA LYS A 49 17.01 -24.07 -27.05
C LYS A 49 15.88 -23.33 -26.33
N LYS A 50 14.64 -23.50 -26.81
CA LYS A 50 13.46 -22.85 -26.25
C LYS A 50 13.36 -23.11 -24.73
N VAL A 51 13.42 -22.03 -23.96
CA VAL A 51 13.17 -22.06 -22.51
C VAL A 51 11.68 -21.89 -22.31
N GLY A 52 11.05 -22.92 -21.74
CA GLY A 52 9.60 -22.94 -21.52
C GLY A 52 9.13 -21.76 -20.67
N TYR A 53 7.96 -21.22 -21.01
CA TYR A 53 7.33 -20.15 -20.24
C TYR A 53 7.03 -20.69 -18.84
N GLN A 54 7.72 -20.16 -17.83
CA GLN A 54 7.36 -20.40 -16.45
C GLN A 54 6.29 -19.40 -16.07
N ASP A 55 5.08 -19.91 -15.87
CA ASP A 55 3.98 -19.10 -15.38
C ASP A 55 4.23 -18.73 -13.91
N GLN A 56 4.87 -17.57 -13.69
CA GLN A 56 5.06 -17.03 -12.34
C GLN A 56 3.75 -16.50 -11.73
N SER A 57 2.64 -16.46 -12.49
CA SER A 57 1.33 -16.10 -11.95
C SER A 57 0.76 -17.16 -10.99
N TRP A 58 1.33 -18.37 -11.00
CA TRP A 58 0.99 -19.47 -10.08
C TRP A 58 2.13 -19.86 -9.13
N LEU A 59 2.95 -18.88 -8.71
CA LEU A 59 3.44 -18.93 -7.33
C LEU A 59 2.25 -18.55 -6.44
N GLY A 60 1.46 -19.57 -6.08
CA GLY A 60 0.62 -19.49 -4.90
C GLY A 60 1.45 -18.89 -3.76
N THR A 61 0.80 -18.17 -2.85
CA THR A 61 1.38 -17.46 -1.69
C THR A 61 2.28 -18.29 -0.75
N LYS A 62 2.60 -19.54 -1.11
CA LYS A 62 3.51 -20.45 -0.43
C LYS A 62 4.85 -20.50 -1.17
N MET A 63 5.83 -19.80 -0.58
CA MET A 63 7.27 -19.72 -0.90
C MET A 63 7.75 -18.50 -1.67
N ARG A 64 7.69 -17.33 -1.03
CA ARG A 64 8.98 -16.74 -0.64
C ARG A 64 9.33 -17.35 0.71
N SER A 65 10.58 -17.81 0.89
CA SER A 65 10.97 -18.33 2.21
C SER A 65 10.66 -17.28 3.26
N ARG A 66 10.16 -17.71 4.42
CA ARG A 66 10.01 -16.84 5.61
C ARG A 66 11.29 -16.01 5.87
N ASP A 67 12.44 -16.51 5.41
CA ASP A 67 13.76 -15.94 5.61
C ASP A 67 14.31 -15.07 4.47
N ALA A 68 13.83 -15.16 3.23
CA ALA A 68 14.43 -14.39 2.12
C ALA A 68 14.12 -12.89 2.22
N THR A 69 13.04 -12.51 2.91
CA THR A 69 12.72 -11.12 3.25
C THR A 69 13.15 -10.75 4.67
N LEU A 70 13.52 -11.70 5.54
CA LEU A 70 14.27 -11.39 6.75
C LEU A 70 15.68 -11.01 6.31
N SER A 71 15.81 -9.75 5.90
CA SER A 71 17.08 -9.08 5.70
C SER A 71 18.05 -9.53 6.80
N ARG A 72 19.27 -9.87 6.41
CA ARG A 72 20.41 -10.22 7.29
C ARG A 72 20.80 -9.09 8.28
N HIS A 73 19.95 -8.07 8.43
CA HIS A 73 20.08 -6.95 9.34
C HIS A 73 19.01 -7.10 10.43
N SER A 74 19.46 -7.25 11.68
CA SER A 74 18.64 -7.23 12.88
C SER A 74 17.97 -5.87 13.06
N GLY A 75 16.83 -5.64 12.39
CA GLY A 75 16.11 -4.35 12.42
C GLY A 75 16.90 -3.19 11.80
N ILE A 76 16.20 -2.09 11.49
CA ILE A 76 16.85 -0.82 11.14
C ILE A 76 17.21 -0.12 12.45
N ASN A 77 18.42 0.43 12.58
CA ASN A 77 18.72 1.29 13.72
C ASN A 77 18.05 2.65 13.50
N ILE A 78 17.35 3.19 14.50
CA ILE A 78 16.69 4.50 14.40
C ILE A 78 17.66 5.62 13.99
N ASN A 79 18.93 5.54 14.38
CA ASN A 79 19.95 6.52 14.04
C ASN A 79 20.30 6.50 12.54
N ASP A 80 20.07 5.38 11.84
CA ASP A 80 20.31 5.27 10.40
C ASP A 80 19.23 5.97 9.57
N LEU A 81 18.07 6.29 10.17
CA LEU A 81 16.92 6.87 9.48
C LEU A 81 17.06 8.37 9.19
N ASN A 82 18.09 9.03 9.75
CA ASN A 82 18.36 10.46 9.60
C ASN A 82 17.08 11.31 9.57
N LEU A 83 16.33 11.32 10.69
CA LEU A 83 15.05 12.02 10.79
C LEU A 83 15.27 13.53 10.75
N GLN A 84 14.58 14.22 9.83
CA GLN A 84 14.81 15.63 9.53
C GLN A 84 13.67 16.53 10.02
N ALA A 85 12.45 16.20 9.63
CA ALA A 85 11.30 17.07 9.85
C ALA A 85 10.10 16.27 10.36
N LYS A 86 9.49 16.72 11.47
CA LYS A 86 8.23 16.18 11.95
C LYS A 86 7.11 16.61 11.00
N MET A 87 6.42 15.64 10.40
CA MET A 87 5.33 15.87 9.46
C MET A 87 3.98 15.94 10.16
N ALA A 88 3.74 15.02 11.11
CA ALA A 88 2.45 14.93 11.78
C ALA A 88 2.59 14.40 13.21
N SER A 89 1.61 14.78 14.05
CA SER A 89 1.44 14.23 15.40
C SER A 89 0.02 13.70 15.50
N THR A 90 -0.14 12.40 15.66
CA THR A 90 -1.44 11.73 15.76
C THR A 90 -1.52 10.93 17.05
N PRO A 91 -2.72 10.53 17.51
CA PRO A 91 -2.85 9.63 18.65
C PRO A 91 -2.02 8.34 18.50
N SER A 92 -1.89 7.83 17.27
CA SER A 92 -1.18 6.58 16.97
C SER A 92 0.34 6.73 16.92
N GLY A 93 0.86 7.95 16.84
CA GLY A 93 2.29 8.17 16.67
C GLY A 93 2.67 9.52 16.07
N GLU A 94 3.97 9.78 16.10
CA GLU A 94 4.58 10.88 15.38
C GLU A 94 5.14 10.40 14.05
N THR A 95 4.88 11.16 12.99
CA THR A 95 5.36 10.85 11.65
C THR A 95 6.45 11.84 11.28
N TRP A 96 7.60 11.33 10.85
CA TRP A 96 8.80 12.09 10.51
C TRP A 96 9.22 11.82 9.07
N LYS A 97 9.64 12.86 8.35
CA LYS A 97 10.41 12.72 7.11
C LYS A 97 11.87 12.46 7.48
N GLY A 98 12.51 11.52 6.80
CA GLY A 98 13.94 11.23 6.98
C GLY A 98 14.58 10.69 5.70
N ILE A 99 15.84 10.29 5.81
CA ILE A 99 16.61 9.68 4.71
C ILE A 99 17.23 8.38 5.23
N TRP A 100 16.96 7.27 4.55
CA TRP A 100 17.57 5.98 4.85
C TRP A 100 18.20 5.38 3.60
N GLN A 101 19.48 5.02 3.68
CA GLN A 101 20.27 4.50 2.54
C GLN A 101 20.15 5.37 1.27
N GLY A 102 20.13 6.69 1.44
CA GLY A 102 20.02 7.65 0.34
C GLY A 102 18.60 7.86 -0.22
N ASN A 103 17.59 7.20 0.33
CA ASN A 103 16.20 7.34 -0.12
C ASN A 103 15.36 8.13 0.88
N ASP A 104 14.47 8.99 0.37
CA ASP A 104 13.48 9.70 1.18
C ASP A 104 12.48 8.70 1.78
N ILE A 105 12.36 8.73 3.11
CA ILE A 105 11.46 7.85 3.87
C ILE A 105 10.51 8.64 4.76
N VAL A 106 9.45 7.96 5.17
CA VAL A 106 8.61 8.36 6.29
C VAL A 106 8.78 7.34 7.41
N ALA A 107 9.02 7.85 8.61
CA ALA A 107 9.19 7.08 9.82
C ALA A 107 8.06 7.42 10.81
N LYS A 108 7.21 6.44 11.10
CA LYS A 108 6.15 6.57 12.11
C LYS A 108 6.62 5.98 13.44
N VAL A 109 6.94 6.85 14.39
CA VAL A 109 7.27 6.48 15.76
C VAL A 109 5.97 6.25 16.53
N LEU A 110 5.77 5.01 16.98
CA LEU A 110 4.52 4.60 17.62
C LEU A 110 4.37 5.27 18.99
N ASN A 111 3.21 5.86 19.24
CA ASN A 111 2.91 6.48 20.53
C ASN A 111 2.45 5.42 21.55
N LEU A 112 3.36 5.00 22.41
CA LEU A 112 3.10 4.04 23.48
C LEU A 112 3.33 4.71 24.84
N ARG A 113 2.39 4.55 25.77
CA ARG A 113 2.58 4.98 27.17
C ARG A 113 3.79 4.28 27.81
N GLU A 114 3.95 3.00 27.49
CA GLU A 114 5.07 2.17 27.91
C GLU A 114 5.36 1.13 26.83
N CYS A 115 6.63 0.98 26.46
CA CYS A 115 7.09 -0.06 25.54
C CYS A 115 7.59 -1.27 26.33
N THR A 116 6.68 -2.22 26.61
CA THR A 116 7.04 -3.47 27.31
C THR A 116 7.81 -4.44 26.38
N PRO A 117 8.55 -5.42 26.93
CA PRO A 117 9.18 -6.47 26.13
C PRO A 117 8.17 -7.25 25.27
N ARG A 118 6.93 -7.39 25.76
CA ARG A 118 5.83 -7.99 25.00
C ARG A 118 5.47 -7.15 23.77
N ASN A 119 5.35 -5.82 23.91
CA ASN A 119 5.07 -4.94 22.77
C ASN A 119 6.17 -5.05 21.71
N SER A 120 7.44 -5.05 22.13
CA SER A 120 8.59 -5.22 21.23
C SER A 120 8.56 -6.57 20.49
N ARG A 121 8.25 -7.67 21.19
CA ARG A 121 8.11 -8.99 20.56
C ARG A 121 6.93 -9.04 19.58
N ASP A 122 5.75 -8.63 20.03
CA ASP A 122 4.52 -8.67 19.23
C ASP A 122 4.68 -7.75 17.98
N PHE A 123 5.39 -6.62 18.10
CA PHE A 123 5.75 -5.76 16.96
C PHE A 123 6.62 -6.48 15.91
N ASN A 124 7.67 -7.18 16.35
CA ASN A 124 8.54 -7.97 15.45
C ASN A 124 7.78 -9.12 14.76
N GLU A 125 6.77 -9.70 15.41
CA GLU A 125 5.94 -10.77 14.86
C GLU A 125 4.90 -10.25 13.85
N GLU A 126 4.36 -9.06 14.08
CA GLU A 126 3.25 -8.50 13.28
C GLU A 126 3.73 -7.70 12.06
N TYR A 127 4.79 -6.88 12.17
CA TYR A 127 5.20 -5.99 11.07
C TYR A 127 5.56 -6.68 9.74
N PRO A 128 6.11 -7.92 9.70
CA PRO A 128 6.48 -8.53 8.43
C PRO A 128 5.28 -8.73 7.50
N ARG A 129 4.06 -8.83 8.06
CA ARG A 129 2.81 -8.97 7.29
C ARG A 129 2.44 -7.69 6.53
N LEU A 130 3.01 -6.55 6.92
CA LEU A 130 2.77 -5.24 6.30
C LEU A 130 3.72 -4.96 5.12
N ARG A 131 4.69 -5.84 4.88
CA ARG A 131 5.71 -5.73 3.83
C ARG A 131 5.22 -6.29 2.49
N ILE A 132 4.12 -5.74 1.99
CA ILE A 132 3.39 -6.28 0.84
C ILE A 132 3.78 -5.54 -0.45
N PHE A 133 4.83 -6.02 -1.13
CA PHE A 133 5.39 -5.36 -2.31
C PHE A 133 4.75 -5.79 -3.65
N SER A 134 3.77 -6.70 -3.64
CA SER A 134 3.26 -7.35 -4.84
C SER A 134 2.04 -6.66 -5.48
N HIS A 135 1.79 -5.38 -5.18
CA HIS A 135 0.66 -4.65 -5.75
C HIS A 135 0.93 -3.13 -5.88
N PRO A 136 0.62 -2.49 -7.02
CA PRO A 136 0.92 -1.07 -7.25
C PRO A 136 0.11 -0.12 -6.36
N ASN A 137 -1.14 -0.46 -6.04
CA ASN A 137 -2.00 0.35 -5.16
C ASN A 137 -1.85 0.02 -3.66
N VAL A 138 -0.74 -0.62 -3.26
CA VAL A 138 -0.41 -0.88 -1.85
C VAL A 138 0.96 -0.27 -1.56
N LEU A 139 1.01 0.64 -0.59
CA LEU A 139 2.26 1.20 -0.09
C LEU A 139 2.76 0.33 1.07
N ALA A 140 3.71 -0.54 0.75
CA ALA A 140 4.28 -1.48 1.70
C ALA A 140 5.08 -0.79 2.81
N VAL A 141 5.13 -1.43 3.97
CA VAL A 141 6.19 -1.16 4.96
C VAL A 141 7.51 -1.66 4.37
N VAL A 142 8.51 -0.78 4.32
CA VAL A 142 9.86 -1.12 3.84
C VAL A 142 10.59 -1.91 4.92
N GLY A 143 10.52 -1.43 6.16
CA GLY A 143 11.12 -2.05 7.33
C GLY A 143 10.67 -1.39 8.64
N CYS A 144 11.33 -1.74 9.73
CA CYS A 144 11.05 -1.18 11.04
C CYS A 144 12.31 -1.03 11.89
N SER A 145 12.27 -0.10 12.85
CA SER A 145 13.22 -0.02 13.97
C SER A 145 12.53 -0.48 15.24
N ASN A 146 13.05 -1.52 15.88
CA ASN A 146 12.61 -1.96 17.19
C ASN A 146 13.68 -1.61 18.21
N SER A 147 13.65 -0.38 18.70
CA SER A 147 14.64 0.18 19.60
C SER A 147 13.93 0.81 20.81
N PRO A 148 13.43 0.01 21.76
CA PRO A 148 12.69 0.49 22.91
C PRO A 148 13.39 1.69 23.59
N PRO A 149 12.64 2.75 23.95
CA PRO A 149 11.18 2.83 23.95
C PRO A 149 10.54 3.08 22.58
N ASN A 150 11.32 3.28 21.53
CA ASN A 150 10.83 3.66 20.21
C ASN A 150 10.62 2.42 19.32
N LEU A 151 9.37 2.19 18.93
CA LEU A 151 9.02 1.28 17.84
C LEU A 151 8.67 2.15 16.62
N VAL A 152 9.33 1.90 15.50
CA VAL A 152 9.24 2.76 14.30
C VAL A 152 8.91 1.92 13.08
N VAL A 153 7.88 2.33 12.34
CA VAL A 153 7.54 1.75 11.04
C VAL A 153 8.05 2.67 9.95
N VAL A 154 8.70 2.11 8.92
CA VAL A 154 9.34 2.87 7.85
C VAL A 154 8.69 2.51 6.51
N ASN A 155 8.27 3.53 5.76
CA ASN A 155 7.78 3.41 4.40
C ASN A 155 8.41 4.48 3.50
N GLN A 156 8.18 4.39 2.19
CA GLN A 156 8.60 5.40 1.23
C GLN A 156 7.87 6.72 1.49
N TYR A 157 8.58 7.85 1.35
CA TYR A 157 7.94 9.17 1.35
C TYR A 157 7.09 9.38 0.10
N ILE A 158 5.86 9.86 0.29
CA ILE A 158 4.90 10.12 -0.77
C ILE A 158 4.61 11.62 -0.86
N HIS A 159 4.79 12.20 -2.05
CA HIS A 159 4.89 13.65 -2.26
C HIS A 159 3.62 14.42 -1.92
N TYR A 160 2.46 14.02 -2.42
CA TYR A 160 1.20 14.73 -2.17
C TYR A 160 0.56 14.36 -0.83
N GLY A 161 1.17 13.46 -0.06
CA GLY A 161 0.62 13.02 1.22
C GLY A 161 -0.64 12.17 1.07
N SER A 162 -1.56 12.33 2.01
CA SER A 162 -2.81 11.55 2.05
C SER A 162 -3.87 12.13 1.11
N LEU A 163 -4.81 11.29 0.67
CA LEU A 163 -5.99 11.73 -0.07
C LEU A 163 -6.80 12.76 0.73
N TYR A 164 -6.86 12.62 2.06
CA TYR A 164 -7.48 13.63 2.92
C TYR A 164 -6.81 15.00 2.75
N SER A 165 -5.47 15.03 2.77
CA SER A 165 -4.70 16.27 2.58
C SER A 165 -4.94 16.87 1.20
N VAL A 166 -4.94 16.03 0.15
CA VAL A 166 -5.23 16.43 -1.23
C VAL A 166 -6.62 17.06 -1.37
N LEU A 167 -7.63 16.49 -0.72
CA LEU A 167 -9.01 16.95 -0.84
C LEU A 167 -9.32 18.18 0.03
N HIS A 168 -8.73 18.26 1.22
CA HIS A 168 -9.22 19.17 2.28
C HIS A 168 -8.17 20.12 2.85
N GLU A 169 -6.87 19.85 2.70
CA GLU A 169 -5.79 20.63 3.32
C GLU A 169 -4.98 21.47 2.32
N GLY A 170 -5.36 21.45 1.04
CA GLY A 170 -4.84 22.37 0.03
C GLY A 170 -3.41 22.06 -0.43
N THR A 171 -3.18 20.88 -1.00
CA THR A 171 -1.86 20.49 -1.56
C THR A 171 -1.51 21.18 -2.88
N GLY A 172 -2.43 21.94 -3.46
CA GLY A 172 -2.30 22.54 -4.79
C GLY A 172 -2.62 21.57 -5.95
N LEU A 173 -2.85 20.28 -5.66
CA LEU A 173 -3.28 19.31 -6.66
C LEU A 173 -4.78 19.50 -6.97
N VAL A 174 -5.09 19.84 -8.22
CA VAL A 174 -6.47 19.88 -8.70
C VAL A 174 -6.90 18.47 -9.08
N VAL A 175 -7.91 17.97 -8.39
CA VAL A 175 -8.49 16.66 -8.67
C VAL A 175 -9.83 16.88 -9.37
N ASP A 176 -9.89 16.65 -10.67
CA ASP A 176 -11.15 16.69 -11.41
C ASP A 176 -11.93 15.37 -11.26
N THR A 177 -13.08 15.26 -11.93
CA THR A 177 -13.92 14.05 -11.89
C THR A 177 -13.20 12.82 -12.44
N ALA A 178 -12.43 12.97 -13.52
CA ALA A 178 -11.70 11.86 -14.11
C ALA A 178 -10.63 11.33 -13.15
N GLN A 179 -9.89 12.21 -12.50
CA GLN A 179 -8.89 11.85 -11.50
C GLN A 179 -9.52 11.25 -10.25
N ALA A 180 -10.68 11.74 -9.80
CA ALA A 180 -11.42 11.13 -8.70
C ALA A 180 -11.83 9.69 -9.01
N ILE A 181 -12.30 9.41 -10.23
CA ILE A 181 -12.62 8.05 -10.69
C ILE A 181 -11.35 7.17 -10.72
N ARG A 182 -10.22 7.71 -11.18
CA ARG A 182 -8.93 7.00 -11.15
C ARG A 182 -8.52 6.61 -9.73
N PHE A 183 -8.58 7.55 -8.78
CA PHE A 183 -8.28 7.27 -7.38
C PHE A 183 -9.23 6.23 -6.80
N ALA A 184 -10.54 6.31 -7.08
CA ALA A 184 -11.51 5.31 -6.66
C ALA A 184 -11.16 3.90 -7.18
N LEU A 185 -10.77 3.79 -8.46
CA LEU A 185 -10.37 2.53 -9.08
C LEU A 185 -9.09 1.95 -8.46
N ASP A 186 -8.10 2.81 -8.22
CA ASP A 186 -6.84 2.44 -7.56
C ASP A 186 -7.08 1.91 -6.14
N ILE A 187 -7.89 2.61 -5.36
CA ILE A 187 -8.30 2.18 -4.01
C ILE A 187 -9.01 0.82 -4.09
N ALA A 188 -9.97 0.65 -5.00
CA ALA A 188 -10.70 -0.59 -5.16
C ALA A 188 -9.78 -1.78 -5.53
N ARG A 189 -8.79 -1.57 -6.41
CA ARG A 189 -7.78 -2.58 -6.77
C ARG A 189 -6.92 -2.96 -5.57
N GLY A 190 -6.41 -1.97 -4.83
CA GLY A 190 -5.64 -2.19 -3.62
C GLY A 190 -6.44 -2.99 -2.57
N MET A 191 -7.69 -2.59 -2.31
CA MET A 191 -8.58 -3.28 -1.39
C MET A 191 -8.87 -4.71 -1.83
N SER A 192 -9.24 -4.90 -3.10
CA SER A 192 -9.52 -6.23 -3.65
C SER A 192 -8.34 -7.16 -3.43
N PHE A 193 -7.12 -6.70 -3.71
CA PHE A 193 -5.91 -7.46 -3.47
C PHE A 193 -5.70 -7.77 -1.98
N LEU A 194 -5.78 -6.77 -1.08
CA LEU A 194 -5.61 -7.00 0.37
C LEU A 194 -6.63 -8.01 0.93
N LEU A 195 -7.86 -8.02 0.41
CA LEU A 195 -8.92 -8.94 0.80
C LEU A 195 -8.73 -10.39 0.29
N THR A 196 -7.73 -10.64 -0.56
CA THR A 196 -7.31 -11.99 -0.95
C THR A 196 -6.21 -12.58 -0.06
N LEU A 197 -5.60 -11.76 0.81
CA LEU A 197 -4.50 -12.21 1.65
C LEU A 197 -4.97 -13.15 2.77
N GLU A 198 -4.15 -14.17 3.04
CA GLU A 198 -4.34 -15.10 4.16
C GLU A 198 -3.08 -15.13 5.05
N PRO A 199 -3.17 -14.69 6.32
CA PRO A 199 -4.33 -14.04 6.95
C PRO A 199 -4.58 -12.62 6.40
N LEU A 200 -5.82 -12.14 6.53
CA LEU A 200 -6.17 -10.75 6.23
C LEU A 200 -5.35 -9.77 7.08
N VAL A 201 -5.14 -8.57 6.54
CA VAL A 201 -4.59 -7.45 7.31
C VAL A 201 -5.66 -7.00 8.31
N GLN A 202 -5.48 -7.39 9.57
CA GLN A 202 -6.39 -6.98 10.66
C GLN A 202 -6.13 -5.53 11.07
N ARG A 203 -7.14 -4.89 11.67
CA ARG A 203 -7.03 -3.54 12.28
C ARG A 203 -6.53 -2.46 11.30
N TYR A 204 -6.84 -2.63 10.01
CA TYR A 204 -6.66 -1.60 8.99
C TYR A 204 -8.00 -0.90 8.77
N TYR A 205 -8.21 0.23 9.47
CA TYR A 205 -9.46 0.98 9.42
C TYR A 205 -9.38 2.03 8.31
N LEU A 206 -9.65 1.59 7.07
CA LEU A 206 -9.48 2.41 5.87
C LEU A 206 -10.22 3.76 5.96
N SER A 207 -9.52 4.83 5.58
CA SER A 207 -10.08 6.18 5.38
C SER A 207 -9.21 6.97 4.41
N SER A 208 -9.61 8.19 4.03
CA SER A 208 -8.84 9.02 3.11
C SER A 208 -7.47 9.42 3.67
N LYS A 209 -7.29 9.33 5.00
CA LYS A 209 -5.99 9.53 5.67
C LYS A 209 -5.02 8.36 5.45
N HIS A 210 -5.52 7.19 5.09
CA HIS A 210 -4.74 5.96 4.85
C HIS A 210 -4.42 5.72 3.37
N VAL A 211 -4.94 6.57 2.47
CA VAL A 211 -4.70 6.51 1.04
C VAL A 211 -3.66 7.57 0.71
N MET A 212 -2.52 7.18 0.16
CA MET A 212 -1.43 8.09 -0.20
C MET A 212 -1.41 8.33 -1.70
N ILE A 213 -1.15 9.56 -2.12
CA ILE A 213 -1.14 9.97 -3.53
C ILE A 213 0.30 10.23 -3.98
N ASP A 214 0.81 9.38 -4.86
CA ASP A 214 2.17 9.53 -5.40
C ASP A 214 2.27 10.55 -6.53
N GLU A 215 3.50 10.81 -6.98
CA GLU A 215 3.81 11.79 -8.03
C GLU A 215 3.14 11.47 -9.37
N ASP A 216 2.89 10.19 -9.64
CA ASP A 216 2.20 9.69 -10.84
C ASP A 216 0.66 9.77 -10.72
N LEU A 217 0.15 10.39 -9.65
CA LEU A 217 -1.27 10.48 -9.32
C LEU A 217 -1.91 9.09 -9.21
N THR A 218 -1.20 8.16 -8.59
CA THR A 218 -1.67 6.82 -8.23
C THR A 218 -2.03 6.80 -6.74
N ALA A 219 -3.21 6.28 -6.42
CA ALA A 219 -3.61 6.08 -5.04
C ALA A 219 -3.06 4.75 -4.49
N ARG A 220 -2.46 4.79 -3.29
CA ARG A 220 -1.87 3.61 -2.63
C ARG A 220 -2.33 3.49 -1.18
N LEU A 221 -2.71 2.29 -0.77
CA LEU A 221 -3.12 1.98 0.61
C LEU A 221 -1.89 1.87 1.52
N ASN A 222 -1.79 2.73 2.53
CA ASN A 222 -0.62 2.80 3.41
C ASN A 222 -0.60 1.73 4.50
N MET A 223 0.22 0.70 4.31
CA MET A 223 0.32 -0.38 5.28
C MET A 223 0.93 0.06 6.62
N ALA A 224 1.66 1.18 6.68
CA ALA A 224 2.23 1.71 7.91
C ALA A 224 1.17 2.25 8.90
N ASP A 225 -0.07 2.42 8.44
CA ASP A 225 -1.18 2.87 9.29
C ASP A 225 -2.03 1.72 9.85
N ALA A 226 -1.76 0.47 9.47
CA ALA A 226 -2.34 -0.69 10.14
C ALA A 226 -1.94 -0.70 11.63
N LYS A 227 -2.92 -0.90 12.52
CA LYS A 227 -2.65 -0.89 13.97
C LYS A 227 -2.15 -2.26 14.45
N PHE A 228 -1.08 -2.24 15.23
CA PHE A 228 -0.58 -3.41 15.93
C PHE A 228 -1.54 -3.84 17.06
N SER A 229 -1.55 -5.12 17.43
CA SER A 229 -2.48 -5.66 18.43
C SER A 229 -2.42 -4.98 19.80
N PHE A 230 -1.29 -4.38 20.16
CA PHE A 230 -1.07 -3.69 21.43
C PHE A 230 -1.43 -2.19 21.40
N GLN A 231 -1.71 -1.62 20.23
CA GLN A 231 -2.01 -0.20 20.07
C GLN A 231 -3.48 0.11 20.28
N GLU A 232 -3.76 1.21 20.99
CA GLU A 232 -5.04 1.94 20.93
C GLU A 232 -6.30 1.05 21.02
N LYS A 233 -6.26 0.00 21.85
CA LYS A 233 -7.34 -0.99 21.96
C LYS A 233 -8.67 -0.29 22.27
N GLY A 234 -9.65 -0.49 21.38
CA GLY A 234 -11.00 0.10 21.51
C GLY A 234 -11.06 1.61 21.28
N LYS A 235 -10.03 2.24 20.67
CA LYS A 235 -10.02 3.68 20.37
C LYS A 235 -10.05 3.93 18.86
N PHE A 236 -11.06 4.69 18.44
CA PHE A 236 -11.30 5.05 17.05
C PHE A 236 -11.32 6.57 16.90
N TYR A 237 -10.38 7.11 16.14
CA TYR A 237 -10.19 8.56 15.96
C TYR A 237 -10.81 9.10 14.66
N SER A 238 -11.16 8.19 13.74
CA SER A 238 -11.78 8.52 12.44
C SER A 238 -13.02 7.64 12.18
N PRO A 239 -14.03 7.65 13.07
CA PRO A 239 -15.17 6.73 12.97
C PRO A 239 -16.10 7.04 11.80
N ALA A 240 -15.98 8.20 11.16
CA ALA A 240 -16.80 8.59 10.01
C ALA A 240 -16.68 7.63 8.81
N TRP A 241 -15.54 6.96 8.65
CA TRP A 241 -15.32 5.95 7.61
C TRP A 241 -15.60 4.52 8.10
N MET A 242 -15.96 4.32 9.37
CA MET A 242 -16.14 2.99 9.95
C MET A 242 -17.59 2.53 9.89
N SER A 243 -17.79 1.24 9.62
CA SER A 243 -19.11 0.64 9.65
C SER A 243 -19.67 0.49 11.07
N PRO A 244 -20.99 0.44 11.25
CA PRO A 244 -21.61 0.23 12.56
C PRO A 244 -21.09 -1.03 13.27
N GLU A 245 -20.88 -2.12 12.55
CA GLU A 245 -20.36 -3.36 13.12
C GLU A 245 -18.88 -3.28 13.50
N ALA A 246 -18.05 -2.51 12.76
CA ALA A 246 -16.66 -2.27 13.14
C ALA A 246 -16.53 -1.44 14.42
N LEU A 247 -17.53 -0.60 14.72
CA LEU A 247 -17.60 0.19 15.96
C LEU A 247 -18.16 -0.58 17.16
N GLN A 248 -18.92 -1.66 16.93
CA GLN A 248 -19.62 -2.39 17.98
C GLN A 248 -19.01 -3.75 18.32
N LYS A 249 -18.48 -4.47 17.31
CA LYS A 249 -18.00 -5.84 17.47
C LYS A 249 -16.50 -5.88 17.77
N LYS A 250 -16.07 -6.99 18.36
CA LYS A 250 -14.65 -7.30 18.49
C LYS A 250 -14.08 -7.67 17.12
N GLN A 251 -12.75 -7.54 16.99
CA GLN A 251 -12.06 -7.77 15.72
C GLN A 251 -12.24 -9.20 15.20
N GLU A 252 -12.36 -10.18 16.10
CA GLU A 252 -12.52 -11.60 15.77
C GLU A 252 -13.90 -11.92 15.18
N ASP A 253 -14.91 -11.13 15.55
CA ASP A 253 -16.32 -11.30 15.13
C ASP A 253 -16.68 -10.40 13.92
N LEU A 254 -15.73 -9.58 13.47
CA LEU A 254 -15.95 -8.59 12.42
C LEU A 254 -15.88 -9.25 11.04
N ASN A 255 -16.92 -9.03 10.22
CA ASN A 255 -16.83 -9.28 8.79
C ASN A 255 -16.02 -8.14 8.14
N VAL A 256 -14.70 -8.32 8.09
CA VAL A 256 -13.75 -7.31 7.57
C VAL A 256 -14.11 -6.91 6.13
N LYS A 257 -14.49 -7.86 5.28
CA LYS A 257 -14.86 -7.57 3.88
C LYS A 257 -16.06 -6.61 3.80
N ALA A 258 -17.08 -6.80 4.64
CA ALA A 258 -18.24 -5.91 4.67
C ALA A 258 -17.89 -4.53 5.25
N ALA A 259 -17.09 -4.48 6.32
CA ALA A 259 -16.64 -3.24 6.94
C ALA A 259 -15.76 -2.39 5.99
N ASP A 260 -14.92 -3.04 5.19
CA ASP A 260 -14.09 -2.38 4.17
C ASP A 260 -14.95 -1.79 3.05
N MET A 261 -16.03 -2.46 2.64
CA MET A 261 -16.96 -1.92 1.64
C MET A 261 -17.69 -0.66 2.14
N TRP A 262 -18.01 -0.57 3.43
CA TRP A 262 -18.53 0.67 4.01
C TRP A 262 -17.50 1.80 3.91
N SER A 263 -16.26 1.51 4.31
CA SER A 263 -15.16 2.48 4.27
C SER A 263 -14.94 3.00 2.83
N PHE A 264 -15.02 2.11 1.85
CA PHE A 264 -14.95 2.45 0.44
C PHE A 264 -16.12 3.32 -0.02
N ALA A 265 -17.35 3.04 0.41
CA ALA A 265 -18.50 3.88 0.08
C ALA A 265 -18.33 5.32 0.62
N MET A 266 -17.77 5.47 1.82
CA MET A 266 -17.46 6.79 2.39
C MET A 266 -16.37 7.51 1.58
N LEU A 267 -15.34 6.79 1.11
CA LEU A 267 -14.31 7.34 0.22
C LEU A 267 -14.87 7.80 -1.13
N LEU A 268 -15.79 7.03 -1.73
CA LEU A 268 -16.45 7.42 -2.97
C LEU A 268 -17.28 8.70 -2.78
N TRP A 269 -18.00 8.80 -1.66
CA TRP A 269 -18.74 10.01 -1.31
C TRP A 269 -17.81 11.22 -1.12
N GLU A 270 -16.68 11.03 -0.43
CA GLU A 270 -15.69 12.08 -0.19
C GLU A 270 -15.05 12.58 -1.50
N LEU A 271 -14.73 11.65 -2.42
CA LEU A 271 -14.21 11.96 -3.74
C LEU A 271 -15.22 12.69 -4.63
N SER A 272 -16.51 12.32 -4.57
CA SER A 272 -17.54 12.91 -5.41
C SER A 272 -17.98 14.29 -4.93
N THR A 273 -18.13 14.46 -3.61
CA THR A 273 -18.68 15.69 -3.02
C THR A 273 -17.62 16.71 -2.63
N ARG A 274 -16.35 16.29 -2.47
CA ARG A 274 -15.28 17.09 -1.84
C ARG A 274 -15.61 17.53 -0.41
N GLY A 275 -16.62 16.93 0.20
CA GLY A 275 -17.00 17.19 1.58
C GLY A 275 -16.22 16.31 2.55
N ILE A 276 -16.06 16.81 3.78
CA ILE A 276 -15.61 15.98 4.90
C ILE A 276 -16.84 15.23 5.45
N PRO A 277 -16.81 13.89 5.56
CA PRO A 277 -17.95 13.15 6.07
C PRO A 277 -18.36 13.59 7.47
N PHE A 278 -19.64 13.97 7.64
CA PHE A 278 -20.19 14.43 8.92
C PHE A 278 -19.39 15.58 9.55
N SER A 279 -18.95 16.56 8.75
CA SER A 279 -18.15 17.72 9.16
C SER A 279 -18.66 18.45 10.41
N ASP A 280 -19.95 18.38 10.67
CA ASP A 280 -20.64 19.19 11.67
C ASP A 280 -20.65 18.51 13.05
N LEU A 281 -20.11 17.29 13.15
CA LEU A 281 -20.14 16.46 14.34
C LEU A 281 -18.72 16.11 14.79
N SER A 282 -18.50 16.03 16.10
CA SER A 282 -17.24 15.53 16.63
C SER A 282 -17.06 14.03 16.33
N PRO A 283 -15.82 13.50 16.27
CA PRO A 283 -15.59 12.08 16.06
C PRO A 283 -16.38 11.17 17.03
N MET A 284 -16.48 11.57 18.30
CA MET A 284 -17.23 10.81 19.29
C MET A 284 -18.73 10.74 18.96
N GLU A 285 -19.34 11.88 18.59
CA GLU A 285 -20.75 11.93 18.18
C GLU A 285 -20.99 11.12 16.92
N VAL A 286 -20.12 11.23 15.92
CA VAL A 286 -20.21 10.44 14.69
C VAL A 286 -20.18 8.94 15.00
N GLY A 287 -19.21 8.49 15.79
CA GLY A 287 -19.10 7.08 16.16
C GLY A 287 -20.33 6.55 16.89
N MET A 288 -20.82 7.30 17.89
CA MET A 288 -22.03 6.93 18.65
C MET A 288 -23.26 6.87 17.76
N LYS A 289 -23.47 7.88 16.91
CA LYS A 289 -24.65 7.96 16.04
C LYS A 289 -24.64 6.91 14.92
N ILE A 290 -23.48 6.61 14.34
CA ILE A 290 -23.35 5.52 13.34
C ILE A 290 -23.66 4.17 14.00
N ALA A 291 -23.09 3.93 15.18
CA ALA A 291 -23.22 2.66 15.89
C ALA A 291 -24.65 2.42 16.43
N LEU A 292 -25.27 3.44 17.03
CA LEU A 292 -26.48 3.25 17.85
C LEU A 292 -27.74 3.93 17.30
N GLU A 293 -27.59 4.98 16.49
CA GLU A 293 -28.73 5.80 16.01
C GLU A 293 -29.00 5.64 14.51
N GLY A 294 -28.23 4.78 13.81
CA GLY A 294 -28.44 4.53 12.39
C GLY A 294 -28.04 5.70 11.48
N LEU A 295 -27.15 6.61 11.93
CA LEU A 295 -26.65 7.71 11.11
C LEU A 295 -26.01 7.19 9.81
N ARG A 296 -26.40 7.78 8.68
CA ARG A 296 -25.86 7.50 7.34
C ARG A 296 -25.55 8.82 6.64
N ILE A 297 -24.57 8.80 5.76
CA ILE A 297 -24.19 9.98 4.99
C ILE A 297 -25.29 10.29 3.96
N SER A 298 -25.65 11.56 3.81
CA SER A 298 -26.60 12.00 2.79
C SER A 298 -25.91 12.17 1.45
N ILE A 299 -26.50 11.67 0.37
CA ILE A 299 -26.01 11.92 -0.99
C ILE A 299 -26.60 13.26 -1.47
N PRO A 300 -25.76 14.27 -1.80
CA PRO A 300 -26.27 15.55 -2.27
C PRO A 300 -27.05 15.41 -3.59
N PRO A 301 -28.12 16.21 -3.79
CA PRO A 301 -28.83 16.26 -5.07
C PRO A 301 -27.89 16.61 -6.22
N GLY A 302 -28.02 15.93 -7.36
CA GLY A 302 -27.18 16.18 -8.54
C GLY A 302 -25.92 15.31 -8.63
N THR A 303 -25.67 14.44 -7.66
CA THR A 303 -24.69 13.36 -7.80
C THR A 303 -25.30 12.29 -8.71
N SER A 304 -24.79 12.10 -9.93
CA SER A 304 -25.36 11.14 -10.89
C SER A 304 -25.40 9.72 -10.31
N HIS A 305 -26.58 9.10 -10.35
CA HIS A 305 -26.84 7.72 -9.94
C HIS A 305 -26.21 6.69 -10.89
#